data_AF-A0AAJ1W6V8-F1
#
_entry.id   AF-A0AAJ1W6V8-F1
#
_cell.length_a   1.000
_cell.length_b   1.000
_cell.length_c   1.000
_cell.angle_alpha   90.00
_cell.angle_beta   90.00
_cell.angle_gamma   90.00
#
_symmetry.space_group_name_H-M   'P 1'
#
loop_
_entity.id
_entity.type
_entity.pdbx_description
1 polymer ?
#
loop_
_entity_poly.entity_id
_entity_poly.type
_entity_poly.pdbx_seq_one_letter_code
_entity_poly.pdbx_strand_id
1 'polypeptide(L)'
;MNSSKNPVDSPDTGIRMVRVAVVAGCTQTDMTLPANIAIGRLIFDLIQVLGTKLHEQGKDVSLFRSKTPGRWALSAVGMPPMADGKTLSELGVYDGDLLVLTRARAAEEFQPLVDDVFDAASLLTESRSRPWDSEMSERIGGVIAVIACSAAAGLIGLYSMAQRAMWVPALTAVVASMLTLAAAWVADQRYQRPRLTSALVLGSYPLAGVGGAAIVPGPWGPFHLVLCAGALIGVATVAAVIMKQLLALEATVMTVAGIVLAAALARAFWSVDYAALGIWVTLSALVVLSNAPKIGLFIARVPLPPVPTLGVTLTDDPDKCPRFIVAGSPDAQQYKAPGAEAFEQRTKAANLYLTGTIVGSSICAVAGTALAAQPGHHRYWASLVFSLFVGAILLRRARIYSDRNHTATMLVAGSAIVAVTVLRWALADARMSVVLAVSIGLLLVAGAVLVAGVTLPRARFNDVQRRVGELLELGVIAAVYPLGLWVAGVLGALRSLR
;
A
#
# COMPACT_ATOMS: atom_id res chain seq x y z
N MET A 1 66.83 5.20 53.47
CA MET A 1 66.65 4.96 52.02
C MET A 1 65.99 3.59 51.88
N ASN A 2 64.83 3.36 51.27
CA ASN A 2 63.97 4.20 50.45
C ASN A 2 62.55 3.59 50.45
N SER A 3 61.56 4.45 50.71
CA SER A 3 60.13 4.39 50.31
C SER A 3 59.39 3.05 50.16
N SER A 4 58.54 2.74 51.14
CA SER A 4 57.35 1.88 50.97
C SER A 4 56.25 2.65 50.23
N LYS A 5 55.98 2.32 48.97
CA LYS A 5 54.74 2.72 48.30
C LYS A 5 53.65 1.71 48.64
N ASN A 6 52.77 2.06 49.57
CA ASN A 6 51.45 1.46 49.65
C ASN A 6 50.67 1.81 48.36
N PRO A 7 49.95 0.88 47.73
CA PRO A 7 48.88 1.26 46.83
C PRO A 7 47.76 1.86 47.69
N VAL A 8 47.36 3.08 47.34
CA VAL A 8 46.16 3.71 47.90
C VAL A 8 44.98 3.06 47.20
N ASP A 9 44.37 2.05 47.82
CA ASP A 9 43.00 1.64 47.52
C ASP A 9 42.06 2.73 48.06
N SER A 10 41.80 3.73 47.25
CA SER A 10 40.59 4.54 47.39
C SER A 10 39.41 3.69 46.90
N PRO A 11 38.39 3.37 47.74
CA PRO A 11 37.18 2.76 47.24
C PRO A 11 36.41 3.86 46.50
N ASP A 12 36.72 4.03 45.22
CA ASP A 12 35.95 4.89 44.34
C ASP A 12 34.60 4.20 44.14
N THR A 13 33.69 4.43 45.09
CA THR A 13 32.33 3.93 45.10
C THR A 13 31.51 4.77 44.11
N GLY A 14 32.03 4.90 42.89
CA GLY A 14 31.42 5.63 41.81
C GLY A 14 30.17 4.88 41.40
N ILE A 15 29.01 5.46 41.70
CA ILE A 15 27.74 5.00 41.14
C ILE A 15 27.89 5.10 39.62
N ARG A 16 27.98 3.96 38.93
CA ARG A 16 28.00 3.95 37.47
C ARG A 16 26.70 4.56 36.99
N MET A 17 26.81 5.63 36.21
CA MET A 17 25.69 6.37 35.64
C MET A 17 25.51 5.97 34.18
N VAL A 18 24.25 5.93 33.72
CA VAL A 18 23.89 5.75 32.30
C VAL A 18 22.95 6.87 31.89
N ARG A 19 23.23 7.50 30.75
CA ARG A 19 22.41 8.53 30.15
C ARG A 19 21.39 7.88 29.22
N VAL A 20 20.13 7.91 29.61
CA VAL A 20 19.01 7.36 28.85
C VAL A 20 18.03 8.46 28.46
N ALA A 21 17.28 8.24 27.38
CA ALA A 21 16.13 9.05 27.06
C ALA A 21 14.89 8.38 27.65
N VAL A 22 14.16 9.07 28.52
CA VAL A 22 12.91 8.56 29.12
C VAL A 22 11.72 9.22 28.44
N VAL A 23 10.82 8.40 27.89
CA VAL A 23 9.56 8.83 27.27
C VAL A 23 8.43 8.66 28.27
N ALA A 24 7.73 9.74 28.57
CA ALA A 24 6.49 9.74 29.33
C ALA A 24 5.38 10.40 28.50
N GLY A 25 4.35 9.62 28.14
CA GLY A 25 3.31 10.08 27.22
C GLY A 25 3.90 10.45 25.85
N CYS A 26 3.76 11.72 25.46
CA CYS A 26 4.30 12.25 24.20
C CYS A 26 5.61 13.02 24.38
N THR A 27 6.22 13.01 25.57
CA THR A 27 7.44 13.79 25.84
C THR A 27 8.62 12.88 26.11
N GLN A 28 9.73 13.13 25.40
CA GLN A 28 11.05 12.56 25.68
C GLN A 28 11.86 13.52 26.55
N THR A 29 12.55 13.01 27.56
CA THR A 29 13.48 13.76 28.40
C THR A 29 14.74 12.94 28.67
N ASP A 30 15.90 13.52 28.38
CA ASP A 30 17.18 12.90 28.70
C ASP A 30 17.44 12.95 30.22
N MET A 31 17.79 11.80 30.79
CA MET A 31 18.07 11.64 32.21
C MET A 31 19.31 10.76 32.41
N THR A 32 20.05 11.08 33.46
CA THR A 32 21.18 10.27 33.89
C THR A 32 20.74 9.43 35.09
N LEU A 33 20.72 8.11 34.93
CA LEU A 33 20.22 7.17 35.94
C LEU A 33 21.35 6.28 36.48
N PRO A 34 21.32 5.92 37.77
CA PRO A 34 22.22 4.93 38.35
C PRO A 34 22.04 3.55 37.70
N ALA A 35 23.09 3.03 37.08
CA ALA A 35 23.07 1.76 36.36
C ALA A 35 22.98 0.55 37.29
N ASN A 36 23.53 0.67 38.51
CA ASN A 36 23.72 -0.43 39.46
C ASN A 36 22.70 -0.44 40.60
N ILE A 37 21.65 0.37 40.53
CA ILE A 37 20.55 0.39 41.52
C ILE A 37 19.33 -0.28 40.90
N ALA A 38 18.61 -1.08 41.70
CA ALA A 38 17.38 -1.73 41.27
C ALA A 38 16.32 -0.71 40.83
N ILE A 39 15.68 -0.95 39.69
CA ILE A 39 14.70 -0.05 39.08
C ILE A 39 13.59 0.31 40.05
N GLY A 40 13.09 -0.66 40.83
CA GLY A 40 12.02 -0.45 41.79
C GLY A 40 12.33 0.56 42.89
N ARG A 41 13.60 0.81 43.21
CA ARG A 41 14.02 1.86 44.16
C ARG A 41 14.13 3.23 43.52
N LEU A 42 14.51 3.28 42.24
CA LEU A 42 14.71 4.53 41.50
C LEU A 42 13.41 5.12 40.95
N ILE A 43 12.38 4.29 40.72
CA ILE A 43 11.25 4.70 39.88
C ILE A 43 10.42 5.84 40.47
N PHE A 44 10.27 5.91 41.79
CA PHE A 44 9.54 7.01 42.44
C PHE A 44 10.29 8.33 42.35
N ASP A 45 11.60 8.31 42.61
CA ASP A 45 12.47 9.47 42.47
C ASP A 45 12.53 9.94 41.02
N LEU A 46 12.63 9.00 40.07
CA LEU A 46 12.56 9.26 38.64
C LEU A 46 11.28 10.01 38.27
N ILE A 47 10.12 9.53 38.71
CA ILE A 47 8.82 10.15 38.43
C ILE A 47 8.77 11.57 39.00
N GLN A 48 9.29 11.76 40.22
CA GLN A 48 9.31 13.07 40.85
C GLN A 48 10.18 14.05 40.07
N VAL A 49 11.41 13.67 39.72
CA VAL A 49 12.33 14.52 38.94
C VAL A 49 11.79 14.79 37.55
N LEU A 50 11.24 13.77 36.89
CA LEU A 50 10.65 13.89 35.56
C LEU A 50 9.43 14.81 35.59
N GLY A 51 8.58 14.69 36.61
CA GLY A 51 7.41 15.56 36.83
C GLY A 51 7.80 17.02 37.04
N THR A 52 8.82 17.30 37.86
CA THR A 52 9.33 18.66 38.08
C THR A 52 9.90 19.25 36.78
N LYS A 53 10.75 18.50 36.06
CA LYS A 53 11.31 18.95 34.77
C LYS A 53 10.24 19.23 33.72
N LEU A 54 9.20 18.38 33.64
CA LEU A 54 8.09 18.58 32.72
C LEU A 54 7.28 19.82 33.09
N HIS A 55 7.06 20.06 34.38
CA HIS A 55 6.37 21.25 34.87
C HIS A 55 7.14 22.54 34.57
N GLU A 56 8.45 22.57 34.80
CA GLU A 56 9.33 23.69 34.45
C GLU A 56 9.33 23.99 32.94
N GLN A 57 9.21 22.96 32.10
CA GLN A 57 9.11 23.09 30.65
C GLN A 57 7.70 23.48 30.16
N GLY A 58 6.74 23.69 31.07
CA GLY A 58 5.33 23.97 30.73
C GLY A 58 4.63 22.82 29.99
N LYS A 59 5.15 21.59 30.12
CA LYS A 59 4.60 20.40 29.46
C LYS A 59 3.56 19.70 30.33
N ASP A 60 2.75 18.86 29.71
CA ASP A 60 1.66 18.16 30.39
C ASP A 60 2.18 17.14 31.42
N VAL A 61 1.78 17.33 32.68
CA VAL A 61 2.07 16.44 33.82
C VAL A 61 0.83 15.65 34.26
N SER A 62 -0.27 15.73 33.51
CA SER A 62 -1.53 15.02 33.80
C SER A 62 -1.33 13.51 33.96
N LEU A 63 -0.37 12.93 33.24
CA LEU A 63 0.00 11.51 33.28
C LEU A 63 0.34 11.04 34.71
N PHE A 64 1.05 11.85 35.49
CA PHE A 64 1.43 11.51 36.87
C PHE A 64 0.29 11.74 37.86
N ARG A 65 -0.63 12.66 37.55
CA ARG A 65 -1.79 12.99 38.39
C ARG A 65 -3.00 12.09 38.12
N SER A 66 -3.03 11.39 36.99
CA SER A 66 -4.11 10.48 36.63
C SER A 66 -4.26 9.34 37.65
N LYS A 67 -5.51 9.02 38.01
CA LYS A 67 -5.88 7.88 38.87
C LYS A 67 -5.97 6.55 38.11
N THR A 68 -5.23 6.41 37.00
CA THR A 68 -5.23 5.18 36.21
C THR A 68 -4.61 4.02 37.02
N PRO A 69 -5.30 2.89 37.24
CA PRO A 69 -4.75 1.78 38.00
C PRO A 69 -3.51 1.17 37.30
N GLY A 70 -2.49 0.81 38.09
CA GLY A 70 -1.24 0.19 37.64
C GLY A 70 0.00 0.67 38.42
N ARG A 71 1.07 -0.13 38.42
CA ARG A 71 2.38 0.20 38.98
C ARG A 71 3.24 0.85 37.90
N TRP A 72 4.03 1.85 38.26
CA TRP A 72 5.00 2.43 37.33
C TRP A 72 6.12 1.44 37.04
N ALA A 73 6.45 1.27 35.77
CA ALA A 73 7.55 0.44 35.30
C ALA A 73 8.23 1.09 34.10
N LEU A 74 9.54 0.86 33.96
CA LEU A 74 10.30 1.18 32.76
C LEU A 74 10.21 0.01 31.78
N SER A 75 10.13 0.28 30.49
CA SER A 75 10.28 -0.73 29.45
C SER A 75 11.13 -0.20 28.31
N ALA A 76 11.80 -1.10 27.58
CA ALA A 76 12.32 -0.73 26.28
C ALA A 76 11.14 -0.53 25.29
N VAL A 77 11.36 0.23 24.22
CA VAL A 77 10.29 0.53 23.24
C VAL A 77 9.69 -0.75 22.67
N GLY A 78 8.38 -0.94 22.89
CA GLY A 78 7.64 -2.11 22.39
C GLY A 78 7.90 -3.42 23.16
N MET A 79 8.69 -3.37 24.24
CA MET A 79 9.00 -4.53 25.07
C MET A 79 8.16 -4.55 26.36
N PRO A 80 7.99 -5.73 26.99
CA PRO A 80 7.31 -5.82 28.28
C PRO A 80 8.03 -5.01 29.37
N PRO A 81 7.30 -4.63 30.45
CA PRO A 81 7.86 -3.95 31.61
C PRO A 81 9.12 -4.66 32.15
N MET A 82 10.17 -3.89 32.41
CA MET A 82 11.38 -4.37 33.06
C MET A 82 11.07 -4.81 34.49
N ALA A 83 11.78 -5.84 34.95
CA ALA A 83 11.59 -6.36 36.30
C ALA A 83 12.12 -5.37 37.35
N ASP A 84 11.29 -5.01 38.33
CA ASP A 84 11.61 -4.01 39.37
C ASP A 84 12.84 -4.37 40.23
N GLY A 85 13.13 -5.66 40.38
CA GLY A 85 14.25 -6.15 41.18
C GLY A 85 15.60 -6.12 40.47
N LYS A 86 15.63 -5.87 39.15
CA LYS A 86 16.86 -5.85 38.35
C LYS A 86 17.42 -4.45 38.20
N THR A 87 18.72 -4.36 37.95
CA THR A 87 19.39 -3.10 37.63
C THR A 87 19.38 -2.82 36.12
N LEU A 88 19.64 -1.57 35.73
CA LEU A 88 19.76 -1.20 34.31
C LEU A 88 20.96 -1.89 33.64
N SER A 89 22.06 -2.10 34.37
CA SER A 89 23.23 -2.82 33.87
C SER A 89 22.97 -4.31 33.63
N GLU A 90 22.20 -4.97 34.49
CA GLU A 90 21.78 -6.36 34.31
C GLU A 90 20.83 -6.56 33.14
N LEU A 91 20.04 -5.54 32.82
CA LEU A 91 19.11 -5.53 31.69
C LEU A 91 19.77 -5.08 30.38
N GLY A 92 21.08 -4.80 30.40
CA GLY A 92 21.84 -4.42 29.21
C GLY A 92 21.45 -3.06 28.65
N VAL A 93 21.07 -2.11 29.50
CA VAL A 93 20.77 -0.73 29.10
C VAL A 93 22.06 0.07 29.01
N TYR A 94 22.28 0.72 27.86
CA TYR A 94 23.47 1.49 27.53
C TYR A 94 23.16 2.98 27.37
N ASP A 95 24.21 3.80 27.29
CA ASP A 95 24.09 5.23 27.03
C ASP A 95 23.43 5.46 25.67
N GLY A 96 22.38 6.28 25.66
CA GLY A 96 21.57 6.60 24.47
C GLY A 96 20.32 5.73 24.32
N ASP A 97 20.11 4.72 25.16
CA ASP A 97 18.90 3.89 25.08
C ASP A 97 17.63 4.68 25.43
N LEU A 98 16.55 4.36 24.70
CA LEU A 98 15.24 4.95 24.87
C LEU A 98 14.37 4.04 25.75
N LEU A 99 14.02 4.52 26.94
CA LEU A 99 13.14 3.85 27.89
C LEU A 99 11.77 4.52 27.89
N VAL A 100 10.71 3.73 27.97
CA VAL A 100 9.34 4.20 28.07
C VAL A 100 8.85 3.99 29.50
N LEU A 101 8.38 5.06 30.13
CA LEU A 101 7.76 4.99 31.43
C LEU A 101 6.26 4.73 31.26
N THR A 102 5.81 3.54 31.67
CA THR A 102 4.41 3.12 31.55
C THR A 102 3.84 2.72 32.90
N ARG A 103 2.51 2.75 33.04
CA ARG A 103 1.83 2.07 34.15
C ARG A 103 1.58 0.62 33.73
N ALA A 104 2.43 -0.28 34.20
CA ALA A 104 2.21 -1.71 34.08
C ALA A 104 1.04 -2.10 34.99
N ARG A 105 -0.03 -2.64 34.41
CA ARG A 105 -1.02 -3.38 35.19
C ARG A 105 -0.39 -4.70 35.61
N ALA A 106 -0.74 -5.21 36.79
CA ALA A 106 -0.33 -6.54 37.20
C ALA A 106 -0.72 -7.52 36.09
N ALA A 107 0.25 -8.31 35.61
CA ALA A 107 0.03 -9.31 34.58
C ALA A 107 -0.79 -10.51 35.08
N GLU A 108 -1.12 -10.53 36.38
CA GLU A 108 -2.10 -11.45 36.95
C GLU A 108 -3.50 -10.97 36.60
N GLU A 109 -3.93 -11.30 35.38
CA GLU A 109 -5.35 -11.43 35.09
C GLU A 109 -5.82 -12.69 35.83
N PHE A 110 -6.47 -12.51 36.97
CA PHE A 110 -7.21 -13.59 37.61
C PHE A 110 -8.27 -14.04 36.61
N GLN A 111 -8.12 -15.26 36.10
CA GLN A 111 -9.20 -15.85 35.33
C GLN A 111 -10.41 -15.97 36.26
N PRO A 112 -11.59 -15.46 35.86
CA PRO A 112 -12.78 -15.63 36.67
C PRO A 112 -13.00 -17.12 36.90
N LEU A 113 -13.03 -17.54 38.16
CA LEU A 113 -13.44 -18.88 38.52
C LEU A 113 -14.95 -18.94 38.32
N VAL A 114 -15.37 -19.67 37.30
CA VAL A 114 -16.79 -19.85 36.98
C VAL A 114 -17.20 -21.21 37.50
N ASP A 115 -18.10 -21.23 38.49
CA ASP A 115 -18.52 -22.47 39.16
C ASP A 115 -19.48 -23.32 38.29
N ASP A 116 -20.12 -22.72 37.29
CA ASP A 116 -21.00 -23.40 36.34
C ASP A 116 -20.34 -23.57 34.96
N VAL A 117 -20.35 -24.81 34.46
CA VAL A 117 -19.85 -25.16 33.12
C VAL A 117 -20.65 -24.44 32.03
N PHE A 118 -21.93 -24.18 32.23
CA PHE A 118 -22.77 -23.43 31.27
C PHE A 118 -22.40 -21.96 31.20
N ASP A 119 -22.11 -21.32 32.35
CA ASP A 119 -21.62 -19.95 32.36
C ASP A 119 -20.19 -19.86 31.80
N ALA A 120 -19.35 -20.85 32.07
CA ALA A 120 -18.02 -20.91 31.46
C ALA A 120 -18.14 -21.05 29.92
N ALA A 121 -19.06 -21.89 29.44
CA ALA A 121 -19.32 -22.07 28.02
C ALA A 121 -19.93 -20.82 27.36
N SER A 122 -20.82 -20.10 28.05
CA SER A 122 -21.41 -18.85 27.56
C SER A 122 -20.36 -17.75 27.47
N LEU A 123 -19.53 -17.56 28.50
CA LEU A 123 -18.41 -16.61 28.51
C LEU A 123 -17.37 -16.93 27.43
N LEU A 124 -17.05 -18.21 27.24
CA LEU A 124 -16.16 -18.66 26.14
C LEU A 124 -16.79 -18.42 24.76
N THR A 125 -18.11 -18.52 24.64
CA THR A 125 -18.82 -18.29 23.38
C THR A 125 -18.94 -16.80 23.08
N GLU A 126 -19.29 -15.95 24.04
CA GLU A 126 -19.33 -14.50 23.87
C GLU A 126 -17.94 -13.90 23.61
N SER A 127 -16.89 -14.46 24.23
CA SER A 127 -15.51 -14.02 23.96
C SER A 127 -14.99 -14.46 22.58
N ARG A 128 -15.46 -15.61 22.06
CA ARG A 128 -15.03 -16.13 20.74
C ARG A 128 -15.92 -15.71 19.57
N SER A 129 -17.20 -15.49 19.81
CA SER A 129 -18.20 -15.19 18.79
C SER A 129 -18.82 -13.82 19.04
N ARG A 130 -18.76 -12.96 18.02
CA ARG A 130 -19.44 -11.67 18.07
C ARG A 130 -20.88 -11.85 17.59
N PRO A 131 -21.89 -11.40 18.36
CA PRO A 131 -23.27 -11.42 17.90
C PRO A 131 -23.44 -10.51 16.66
N TRP A 132 -24.53 -10.73 15.93
CA TRP A 132 -24.89 -9.90 14.80
C TRP A 132 -25.14 -8.46 15.25
N ASP A 133 -24.29 -7.53 14.80
CA ASP A 133 -24.39 -6.11 15.12
C ASP A 133 -24.80 -5.28 13.88
N SER A 134 -25.27 -4.06 14.14
CA SER A 134 -25.46 -2.98 13.18
C SER A 134 -24.27 -2.83 12.23
N GLU A 135 -23.05 -2.92 12.75
CA GLU A 135 -21.82 -2.83 11.97
C GLU A 135 -21.72 -3.94 10.90
N MET A 136 -22.12 -5.16 11.25
CA MET A 136 -22.12 -6.31 10.33
C MET A 136 -23.26 -6.20 9.31
N SER A 137 -24.41 -5.68 9.76
CA SER A 137 -25.57 -5.40 8.90
C SER A 137 -25.21 -4.42 7.78
N GLU A 138 -24.47 -3.36 8.09
CA GLU A 138 -24.00 -2.39 7.10
C GLU A 138 -23.01 -3.00 6.11
N ARG A 139 -22.08 -3.83 6.59
CA ARG A 139 -21.11 -4.51 5.71
C ARG A 139 -21.83 -5.43 4.73
N ILE A 140 -22.72 -6.29 5.24
CA ILE A 140 -23.43 -7.26 4.40
C ILE A 140 -24.44 -6.57 3.49
N GLY A 141 -25.16 -5.56 3.98
CA GLY A 141 -26.04 -4.73 3.15
C GLY A 141 -25.28 -4.05 2.00
N GLY A 142 -24.08 -3.53 2.28
CA GLY A 142 -23.19 -3.00 1.25
C GLY A 142 -22.75 -4.05 0.22
N VAL A 143 -22.34 -5.24 0.67
CA VAL A 143 -21.95 -6.35 -0.22
C VAL A 143 -23.12 -6.77 -1.12
N ILE A 144 -24.32 -6.92 -0.55
CA ILE A 144 -25.54 -7.26 -1.30
C ILE A 144 -25.84 -6.17 -2.34
N ALA A 145 -25.71 -4.89 -1.97
CA ALA A 145 -25.92 -3.78 -2.91
C ALA A 145 -24.94 -3.81 -4.08
N VAL A 146 -23.65 -4.10 -3.84
CA VAL A 146 -22.64 -4.25 -4.90
C VAL A 146 -22.97 -5.42 -5.82
N ILE A 147 -23.38 -6.56 -5.26
CA ILE A 147 -23.79 -7.74 -6.04
C ILE A 147 -25.01 -7.40 -6.90
N ALA A 148 -26.04 -6.76 -6.34
CA ALA A 148 -27.24 -6.37 -7.05
C ALA A 148 -26.95 -5.38 -8.19
N CYS A 149 -26.13 -4.36 -7.95
CA CYS A 149 -25.72 -3.40 -8.98
C CYS A 149 -24.91 -4.09 -10.10
N SER A 150 -24.02 -5.01 -9.74
CA SER A 150 -23.22 -5.79 -10.70
C SER A 150 -24.11 -6.73 -11.53
N ALA A 151 -25.09 -7.38 -10.91
CA ALA A 151 -26.06 -8.23 -11.59
C ALA A 151 -26.96 -7.42 -12.55
N ALA A 152 -27.43 -6.25 -12.12
CA ALA A 152 -28.20 -5.34 -12.96
C ALA A 152 -27.38 -4.85 -14.16
N ALA A 153 -26.12 -4.44 -13.94
CA ALA A 153 -25.20 -4.09 -15.02
C ALA A 153 -24.98 -5.27 -15.99
N GLY A 154 -24.73 -6.47 -15.46
CA GLY A 154 -24.57 -7.69 -16.27
C GLY A 154 -25.80 -8.01 -17.12
N LEU A 155 -27.01 -7.90 -16.53
CA LEU A 155 -28.27 -8.09 -17.24
C LEU A 155 -28.44 -7.09 -18.38
N ILE A 156 -28.21 -5.80 -18.11
CA ILE A 156 -28.32 -4.73 -19.11
C ILE A 156 -27.30 -4.92 -20.23
N GLY A 157 -26.05 -5.27 -19.88
CA GLY A 157 -24.98 -5.53 -20.84
C GLY A 157 -25.31 -6.72 -21.74
N LEU A 158 -25.69 -7.85 -21.16
CA LEU A 158 -26.02 -9.06 -21.91
C LEU A 158 -27.26 -8.87 -22.80
N TYR A 159 -28.28 -8.17 -22.29
CA TYR A 159 -29.47 -7.83 -23.06
C TYR A 159 -29.13 -6.90 -24.24
N SER A 160 -28.29 -5.88 -24.01
CA SER A 160 -27.81 -4.97 -25.05
C SER A 160 -27.02 -5.70 -26.14
N MET A 161 -26.17 -6.67 -25.76
CA MET A 161 -25.46 -7.55 -26.70
C MET A 161 -26.41 -8.40 -27.55
N ALA A 162 -27.49 -8.93 -26.95
CA ALA A 162 -28.44 -9.80 -27.63
C ALA A 162 -29.34 -9.05 -28.62
N GLN A 163 -29.90 -7.91 -28.19
CA GLN A 163 -30.95 -7.20 -28.95
C GLN A 163 -30.41 -6.13 -29.91
N ARG A 164 -29.09 -5.91 -29.94
CA ARG A 164 -28.39 -5.01 -30.89
C ARG A 164 -29.01 -3.60 -30.97
N ALA A 165 -29.00 -2.92 -29.82
CA ALA A 165 -29.31 -1.51 -29.59
C ALA A 165 -30.77 -1.16 -29.24
N MET A 166 -30.99 -0.94 -27.94
CA MET A 166 -32.01 -0.03 -27.44
C MET A 166 -31.35 0.94 -26.46
N TRP A 167 -31.56 2.24 -26.67
CA TRP A 167 -31.00 3.29 -25.82
C TRP A 167 -31.60 3.29 -24.41
N VAL A 168 -32.80 2.74 -24.23
CA VAL A 168 -33.54 2.76 -22.96
C VAL A 168 -32.81 1.95 -21.86
N PRO A 169 -32.45 0.66 -22.02
CA PRO A 169 -31.66 -0.06 -21.01
C PRO A 169 -30.30 0.58 -20.69
N ALA A 170 -29.64 1.18 -21.69
CA ALA A 170 -28.37 1.85 -21.48
C ALA A 170 -28.54 3.13 -20.63
N LEU A 171 -29.57 3.92 -20.93
CA LEU A 171 -29.92 5.12 -20.18
C LEU A 171 -30.32 4.77 -18.75
N THR A 172 -31.08 3.70 -18.52
CA THR A 172 -31.46 3.29 -17.16
C THR A 172 -30.24 2.88 -16.33
N ALA A 173 -29.24 2.21 -16.91
CA ALA A 173 -27.98 1.92 -16.23
C ALA A 173 -27.20 3.18 -15.83
N VAL A 174 -27.09 4.16 -16.74
CA VAL A 174 -26.39 5.42 -16.46
C VAL A 174 -27.13 6.22 -15.37
N VAL A 175 -28.46 6.31 -15.46
CA VAL A 175 -29.27 6.98 -14.43
C VAL A 175 -29.16 6.24 -13.09
N ALA A 176 -29.20 4.91 -13.08
CA ALA A 176 -29.00 4.12 -11.86
C ALA A 176 -27.59 4.34 -11.26
N SER A 177 -26.55 4.46 -12.10
CA SER A 177 -25.21 4.83 -11.64
C SER A 177 -25.18 6.22 -10.99
N MET A 178 -25.87 7.21 -11.56
CA MET A 178 -25.93 8.55 -10.97
C MET A 178 -26.71 8.54 -9.65
N LEU A 179 -27.80 7.79 -9.57
CA LEU A 179 -28.60 7.65 -8.35
C LEU A 179 -27.82 6.94 -7.23
N THR A 180 -27.07 5.89 -7.55
CA THR A 180 -26.23 5.18 -6.57
C THR A 180 -25.09 6.07 -6.08
N LEU A 181 -24.48 6.87 -6.96
CA LEU A 181 -23.46 7.86 -6.57
C LEU A 181 -24.05 8.99 -5.70
N ALA A 182 -25.25 9.47 -6.02
CA ALA A 182 -25.95 10.45 -5.20
C ALA A 182 -26.33 9.86 -3.83
N ALA A 183 -26.78 8.61 -3.78
CA ALA A 183 -27.04 7.90 -2.53
C ALA A 183 -25.77 7.74 -1.69
N ALA A 184 -24.62 7.46 -2.32
CA ALA A 184 -23.33 7.41 -1.65
C ALA A 184 -22.95 8.77 -1.04
N TRP A 185 -23.19 9.85 -1.77
CA TRP A 185 -22.94 11.21 -1.27
C TRP A 185 -23.83 11.56 -0.07
N VAL A 186 -25.11 11.20 -0.11
CA VAL A 186 -26.03 11.38 1.02
C VAL A 186 -25.62 10.51 2.21
N ALA A 187 -25.23 9.25 1.98
CA ALA A 187 -24.72 8.35 3.02
C ALA A 187 -23.49 8.94 3.73
N ASP A 188 -22.61 9.57 2.97
CA ASP A 188 -21.42 10.23 3.47
C ASP A 188 -21.74 11.49 4.29
N GLN A 189 -22.45 12.44 3.68
CA GLN A 189 -22.71 13.76 4.28
C GLN A 189 -23.71 13.72 5.42
N ARG A 190 -24.79 12.92 5.28
CA ARG A 190 -25.90 12.94 6.24
C ARG A 190 -25.75 11.91 7.33
N TYR A 191 -25.25 10.73 7.01
CA TYR A 191 -25.23 9.59 7.93
C TYR A 191 -23.83 9.26 8.45
N GLN A 192 -22.76 9.83 7.86
CA GLN A 192 -21.36 9.57 8.24
C GLN A 192 -21.04 8.06 8.29
N ARG A 193 -21.60 7.29 7.35
CA ARG A 193 -21.41 5.83 7.24
C ARG A 193 -20.46 5.50 6.08
N PRO A 194 -19.13 5.56 6.28
CA PRO A 194 -18.14 5.45 5.20
C PRO A 194 -18.17 4.10 4.47
N ARG A 195 -18.64 3.04 5.13
CA ARG A 195 -18.73 1.70 4.53
C ARG A 195 -19.86 1.59 3.52
N LEU A 196 -21.02 2.15 3.84
CA LEU A 196 -22.14 2.21 2.90
C LEU A 196 -21.77 3.10 1.71
N THR A 197 -21.11 4.24 1.96
CA THR A 197 -20.54 5.09 0.90
C THR A 197 -19.63 4.29 -0.02
N SER A 198 -18.67 3.54 0.54
CA SER A 198 -17.75 2.72 -0.26
C SER A 198 -18.45 1.65 -1.10
N ALA A 199 -19.47 0.99 -0.56
CA ALA A 199 -20.23 -0.03 -1.28
C ALA A 199 -21.05 0.58 -2.42
N LEU A 200 -21.68 1.73 -2.20
CA LEU A 200 -22.47 2.41 -3.22
C LEU A 200 -21.59 2.98 -4.35
N VAL A 201 -20.41 3.52 -4.04
CA VAL A 201 -19.42 3.92 -5.06
C VAL A 201 -18.97 2.70 -5.86
N LEU A 202 -18.62 1.60 -5.19
CA LEU A 202 -18.25 0.34 -5.86
C LEU A 202 -19.37 -0.19 -6.78
N GLY A 203 -20.62 -0.11 -6.35
CA GLY A 203 -21.78 -0.51 -7.15
C GLY A 203 -22.07 0.41 -8.34
N SER A 204 -21.65 1.68 -8.28
CA SER A 204 -21.86 2.64 -9.36
C SER A 204 -20.98 2.36 -10.60
N TYR A 205 -19.76 1.84 -10.43
CA TYR A 205 -18.86 1.56 -11.56
C TYR A 205 -19.37 0.56 -12.60
N PRO A 206 -19.85 -0.65 -12.23
CA PRO A 206 -20.36 -1.58 -13.24
C PRO A 206 -21.57 -1.01 -13.99
N LEU A 207 -22.45 -0.28 -13.30
CA LEU A 207 -23.58 0.41 -13.91
C LEU A 207 -23.13 1.51 -14.88
N ALA A 208 -22.15 2.33 -14.49
CA ALA A 208 -21.59 3.39 -15.32
C ALA A 208 -20.88 2.84 -16.55
N GLY A 209 -20.01 1.84 -16.36
CA GLY A 209 -19.21 1.24 -17.42
C GLY A 209 -20.09 0.53 -18.46
N VAL A 210 -21.00 -0.33 -18.01
CA VAL A 210 -21.92 -1.04 -18.92
C VAL A 210 -22.93 -0.08 -19.55
N GLY A 211 -23.49 0.84 -18.78
CA GLY A 211 -24.39 1.87 -19.31
C GLY A 211 -23.73 2.73 -20.38
N GLY A 212 -22.52 3.21 -20.11
CA GLY A 212 -21.71 3.96 -21.07
C GLY A 212 -21.40 3.14 -22.33
N ALA A 213 -20.99 1.88 -22.18
CA ALA A 213 -20.74 0.99 -23.31
C ALA A 213 -21.99 0.76 -24.18
N ALA A 214 -23.13 0.53 -23.54
CA ALA A 214 -24.38 0.17 -24.20
C ALA A 214 -25.11 1.36 -24.86
N ILE A 215 -24.70 2.61 -24.58
CA ILE A 215 -25.24 3.80 -25.26
C ILE A 215 -24.86 3.80 -26.74
N VAL A 216 -23.69 3.25 -27.08
CA VAL A 216 -23.19 3.24 -28.45
C VAL A 216 -24.06 2.29 -29.29
N PRO A 217 -24.70 2.76 -30.37
CA PRO A 217 -25.48 1.89 -31.24
C PRO A 217 -24.57 1.02 -32.11
N GLY A 218 -25.05 -0.19 -32.44
CA GLY A 218 -24.38 -1.11 -33.37
C GLY A 218 -23.69 -2.30 -32.70
N PRO A 219 -22.85 -3.04 -33.44
CA PRO A 219 -22.13 -4.19 -32.92
C PRO A 219 -21.03 -3.74 -31.95
N TRP A 220 -20.80 -4.54 -30.91
CA TRP A 220 -19.81 -4.28 -29.89
C TRP A 220 -18.41 -4.15 -30.49
N GLY A 221 -17.77 -3.02 -30.21
CA GLY A 221 -16.50 -2.64 -30.80
C GLY A 221 -15.73 -1.61 -29.98
N PRO A 222 -14.66 -1.04 -30.52
CA PRO A 222 -13.76 -0.16 -29.77
C PRO A 222 -14.45 1.07 -29.17
N PHE A 223 -15.40 1.67 -29.90
CA PHE A 223 -16.16 2.83 -29.40
C PHE A 223 -17.01 2.53 -28.16
N HIS A 224 -17.47 1.29 -27.98
CA HIS A 224 -18.18 0.89 -26.76
C HIS A 224 -17.23 0.92 -25.56
N LEU A 225 -15.98 0.48 -25.74
CA LEU A 225 -14.95 0.55 -24.71
C LEU A 225 -14.51 1.99 -24.40
N VAL A 226 -14.48 2.87 -25.42
CA VAL A 226 -14.21 4.30 -25.24
C VAL A 226 -15.23 4.93 -24.28
N LEU A 227 -16.53 4.71 -24.52
CA LEU A 227 -17.58 5.26 -23.66
C LEU A 227 -17.62 4.57 -22.29
N CYS A 228 -17.35 3.27 -22.22
CA CYS A 228 -17.17 2.55 -20.95
C CYS A 228 -16.08 3.20 -20.08
N ALA A 229 -14.89 3.37 -20.64
CA ALA A 229 -13.76 3.97 -19.95
C ALA A 229 -14.03 5.43 -19.58
N GLY A 230 -14.65 6.20 -20.48
CA GLY A 230 -15.06 7.59 -20.21
C GLY A 230 -16.05 7.69 -19.04
N ALA A 231 -17.06 6.81 -18.99
CA ALA A 231 -18.03 6.78 -17.89
C ALA A 231 -17.37 6.42 -16.55
N LEU A 232 -16.47 5.42 -16.54
CA LEU A 232 -15.70 5.04 -15.35
C LEU A 232 -14.82 6.18 -14.84
N ILE A 233 -14.12 6.90 -15.74
CA ILE A 233 -13.32 8.08 -15.38
C ILE A 233 -14.21 9.19 -14.82
N GLY A 234 -15.37 9.43 -15.42
CA GLY A 234 -16.33 10.44 -14.97
C GLY A 234 -16.80 10.17 -13.55
N VAL A 235 -17.30 8.96 -13.28
CA VAL A 235 -17.71 8.54 -11.93
C VAL A 235 -16.55 8.61 -10.95
N ALA A 236 -15.37 8.13 -11.34
CA ALA A 236 -14.22 8.13 -10.46
C ALA A 236 -13.75 9.54 -10.08
N THR A 237 -13.79 10.47 -11.04
CA THR A 237 -13.42 11.87 -10.82
C THR A 237 -14.42 12.54 -9.87
N VAL A 238 -15.72 12.33 -10.08
CA VAL A 238 -16.76 12.91 -9.23
C VAL A 238 -16.65 12.36 -7.80
N ALA A 239 -16.49 11.04 -7.63
CA ALA A 239 -16.32 10.42 -6.33
C ALA A 239 -15.04 10.89 -5.62
N ALA A 240 -13.92 11.00 -6.34
CA ALA A 240 -12.65 11.50 -5.80
C ALA A 240 -12.73 12.96 -5.33
N VAL A 241 -13.41 13.83 -6.07
CA VAL A 241 -13.53 15.27 -5.75
C VAL A 241 -14.48 15.50 -4.59
N ILE A 242 -15.62 14.82 -4.58
CA ILE A 242 -16.69 15.08 -3.62
C ILE A 242 -16.42 14.38 -2.27
N MET A 243 -16.07 13.09 -2.28
CA MET A 243 -16.01 12.28 -1.06
C MET A 243 -14.59 12.20 -0.48
N LYS A 244 -13.55 12.16 -1.32
CA LYS A 244 -12.12 12.08 -0.91
C LYS A 244 -11.75 10.90 0.02
N GLN A 245 -12.62 9.90 0.16
CA GLN A 245 -12.41 8.76 1.06
C GLN A 245 -11.75 7.55 0.36
N LEU A 246 -12.10 7.31 -0.90
CA LEU A 246 -11.74 6.08 -1.63
C LEU A 246 -10.61 6.29 -2.64
N LEU A 247 -9.70 7.24 -2.40
CA LEU A 247 -8.69 7.70 -3.37
C LEU A 247 -7.86 6.57 -4.02
N ALA A 248 -7.59 5.48 -3.30
CA ALA A 248 -6.89 4.32 -3.86
C ALA A 248 -7.75 3.55 -4.88
N LEU A 249 -9.04 3.35 -4.60
CA LEU A 249 -9.98 2.76 -5.55
C LEU A 249 -10.14 3.67 -6.78
N GLU A 250 -10.30 4.97 -6.56
CA GLU A 250 -10.45 5.95 -7.63
C GLU A 250 -9.23 5.98 -8.56
N ALA A 251 -8.02 6.00 -8.00
CA ALA A 251 -6.79 5.89 -8.80
C ALA A 251 -6.69 4.56 -9.54
N THR A 252 -7.16 3.46 -8.95
CA THR A 252 -7.21 2.16 -9.63
C THR A 252 -8.11 2.23 -10.87
N VAL A 253 -9.33 2.72 -10.70
CA VAL A 253 -10.29 2.83 -11.81
C VAL A 253 -9.80 3.80 -12.86
N MET A 254 -9.31 4.98 -12.48
CA MET A 254 -8.77 5.97 -13.42
C MET A 254 -7.57 5.44 -14.22
N THR A 255 -6.68 4.67 -13.59
CA THR A 255 -5.49 4.13 -14.28
C THR A 255 -5.87 3.01 -15.24
N VAL A 256 -6.76 2.10 -14.83
CA VAL A 256 -7.30 1.06 -15.72
C VAL A 256 -8.07 1.69 -16.88
N ALA A 257 -9.02 2.56 -16.59
CA ALA A 257 -9.85 3.20 -17.61
C ALA A 257 -9.01 4.09 -18.54
N GLY A 258 -8.00 4.80 -18.04
CA GLY A 258 -7.10 5.60 -18.87
C GLY A 258 -6.30 4.77 -19.88
N ILE A 259 -5.74 3.63 -19.45
CA ILE A 259 -5.01 2.72 -20.35
C ILE A 259 -5.97 2.06 -21.35
N VAL A 260 -7.15 1.61 -20.90
CA VAL A 260 -8.18 1.02 -21.76
C VAL A 260 -8.71 2.04 -22.77
N LEU A 261 -8.92 3.29 -22.37
CA LEU A 261 -9.36 4.37 -23.26
C LEU A 261 -8.34 4.60 -24.38
N ALA A 262 -7.05 4.71 -24.04
CA ALA A 262 -5.99 4.87 -25.02
C ALA A 262 -5.94 3.69 -26.01
N ALA A 263 -6.03 2.46 -25.50
CA ALA A 263 -6.04 1.25 -26.34
C ALA A 263 -7.29 1.16 -27.23
N ALA A 264 -8.46 1.52 -26.68
CA ALA A 264 -9.73 1.52 -27.40
C ALA A 264 -9.74 2.57 -28.52
N LEU A 265 -9.25 3.79 -28.25
CA LEU A 265 -9.08 4.83 -29.28
C LEU A 265 -8.08 4.39 -30.35
N ALA A 266 -6.94 3.82 -29.97
CA ALA A 266 -5.98 3.30 -30.92
C ALA A 266 -6.62 2.24 -31.84
N ARG A 267 -7.45 1.36 -31.29
CA ARG A 267 -8.15 0.33 -32.09
C ARG A 267 -9.34 0.86 -32.89
N ALA A 268 -9.94 1.97 -32.45
CA ALA A 268 -11.05 2.63 -33.13
C ALA A 268 -10.59 3.32 -34.42
N PHE A 269 -9.43 4.01 -34.35
CA PHE A 269 -8.89 4.75 -35.48
C PHE A 269 -7.92 3.93 -36.35
N TRP A 270 -7.22 2.95 -35.77
CA TRP A 270 -6.30 2.07 -36.49
C TRP A 270 -6.71 0.60 -36.35
N SER A 271 -6.59 -0.15 -37.44
CA SER A 271 -6.83 -1.60 -37.48
C SER A 271 -5.67 -2.40 -36.86
N VAL A 272 -5.36 -2.12 -35.60
CA VAL A 272 -4.30 -2.77 -34.84
C VAL A 272 -4.72 -4.20 -34.46
N ASP A 273 -3.80 -5.15 -34.62
CA ASP A 273 -4.01 -6.54 -34.17
C ASP A 273 -4.14 -6.62 -32.64
N TYR A 274 -4.93 -7.58 -32.14
CA TYR A 274 -5.17 -7.76 -30.70
C TYR A 274 -3.88 -8.10 -29.95
N ALA A 275 -3.00 -8.91 -30.54
CA ALA A 275 -1.70 -9.22 -29.94
C ALA A 275 -0.83 -7.96 -29.75
N ALA A 276 -0.80 -7.09 -30.78
CA ALA A 276 -0.09 -5.81 -30.73
C ALA A 276 -0.71 -4.85 -29.70
N LEU A 277 -2.04 -4.79 -29.61
CA LEU A 277 -2.72 -4.03 -28.56
C LEU A 277 -2.35 -4.51 -27.16
N GLY A 278 -2.32 -5.82 -26.93
CA GLY A 278 -1.95 -6.40 -25.63
C GLY A 278 -0.55 -6.00 -25.20
N ILE A 279 0.40 -5.95 -26.14
CA ILE A 279 1.77 -5.49 -25.89
C ILE A 279 1.78 -4.02 -25.51
N TRP A 280 1.10 -3.16 -26.28
CA TRP A 280 1.05 -1.73 -25.98
C TRP A 280 0.38 -1.45 -24.64
N VAL A 281 -0.72 -2.11 -24.30
CA VAL A 281 -1.37 -2.04 -22.99
C VAL A 281 -0.39 -2.43 -21.88
N THR A 282 0.37 -3.50 -22.07
CA THR A 282 1.37 -3.97 -21.09
C THR A 282 2.53 -2.98 -20.93
N LEU A 283 3.06 -2.46 -22.04
CA LEU A 283 4.14 -1.49 -22.01
C LEU A 283 3.69 -0.17 -21.35
N SER A 284 2.49 0.32 -21.68
CA SER A 284 1.89 1.48 -21.02
C SER A 284 1.74 1.24 -19.52
N ALA A 285 1.26 0.07 -19.11
CA ALA A 285 1.15 -0.29 -17.70
C ALA A 285 2.52 -0.30 -17.00
N LEU A 286 3.57 -0.82 -17.62
CA LEU A 286 4.93 -0.79 -17.07
C LEU A 286 5.49 0.63 -16.94
N VAL A 287 5.22 1.49 -17.93
CA VAL A 287 5.64 2.91 -17.89
C VAL A 287 4.92 3.64 -16.77
N VAL A 288 3.60 3.47 -16.65
CA VAL A 288 2.81 4.04 -15.54
C VAL A 288 3.33 3.52 -14.20
N LEU A 289 3.57 2.22 -14.09
CA LEU A 289 4.09 1.61 -12.86
C LEU A 289 5.46 2.17 -12.47
N SER A 290 6.36 2.37 -13.43
CA SER A 290 7.69 2.95 -13.20
C SER A 290 7.64 4.41 -12.71
N ASN A 291 6.60 5.15 -13.09
CA ASN A 291 6.39 6.54 -12.71
C ASN A 291 5.34 6.70 -11.60
N ALA A 292 4.80 5.61 -11.04
CA ALA A 292 3.71 5.65 -10.07
C ALA A 292 4.01 6.53 -8.83
N PRO A 293 5.23 6.52 -8.23
CA PRO A 293 5.56 7.44 -7.14
C PRO A 293 5.50 8.91 -7.55
N LYS A 294 6.01 9.24 -8.76
CA LYS A 294 6.00 10.60 -9.30
C LYS A 294 4.57 11.07 -9.58
N ILE A 295 3.75 10.18 -10.16
CA ILE A 295 2.33 10.44 -10.44
C ILE A 295 1.58 10.69 -9.12
N GLY A 296 1.78 9.86 -8.10
CA GLY A 296 1.14 10.03 -6.79
C GLY A 296 1.51 11.36 -6.11
N LEU A 297 2.79 11.72 -6.12
CA LEU A 297 3.28 13.00 -5.59
C LEU A 297 2.71 14.21 -6.36
N PHE A 298 2.69 14.11 -7.69
CA PHE A 298 2.18 15.17 -8.58
C PHE A 298 0.68 15.40 -8.37
N ILE A 299 -0.13 14.32 -8.38
CA ILE A 299 -1.59 14.41 -8.18
C ILE A 299 -1.92 14.93 -6.78
N ALA A 300 -1.22 14.45 -5.75
CA ALA A 300 -1.42 14.91 -4.38
C ALA A 300 -0.83 16.30 -4.10
N ARG A 301 -0.11 16.90 -5.07
CA ARG A 301 0.55 18.22 -4.96
C ARG A 301 1.42 18.32 -3.71
N VAL A 302 2.20 17.26 -3.47
CA VAL A 302 3.14 17.24 -2.35
C VAL A 302 4.22 18.31 -2.61
N PRO A 303 4.44 19.25 -1.67
CA PRO A 303 5.50 20.24 -1.79
C PRO A 303 6.86 19.55 -1.92
N LEU A 304 7.55 19.77 -3.04
CA LEU A 304 8.93 19.35 -3.21
C LEU A 304 9.85 20.47 -2.68
N PRO A 305 10.93 20.12 -1.93
CA PRO A 305 11.89 21.12 -1.51
C PRO A 305 12.58 21.72 -2.74
N PRO A 306 12.75 23.07 -2.81
CA PRO A 306 13.49 23.68 -3.90
C PRO A 306 14.95 23.23 -3.85
N VAL A 307 15.51 22.85 -5.00
CA VAL A 307 16.94 22.56 -5.11
C VAL A 307 17.68 23.90 -5.16
N PRO A 308 18.70 24.13 -4.31
CA PRO A 308 19.47 25.37 -4.35
C PRO A 308 20.12 25.55 -5.73
N THR A 309 19.95 26.72 -6.33
CA THR A 309 20.68 27.10 -7.54
C THR A 309 22.13 27.46 -7.18
N LEU A 310 23.07 27.14 -8.08
CA LEU A 310 24.48 27.48 -7.92
C LEU A 310 24.63 28.99 -7.73
N GLY A 311 25.25 29.41 -6.62
CA GLY A 311 25.45 30.83 -6.26
C GLY A 311 24.73 31.27 -4.98
N VAL A 312 23.83 30.47 -4.42
CA VAL A 312 23.27 30.71 -3.07
C VAL A 312 24.25 30.12 -2.05
N THR A 313 24.87 30.97 -1.24
CA THR A 313 25.79 30.51 -0.19
C THR A 313 25.01 29.77 0.90
N LEU A 314 25.51 28.60 1.30
CA LEU A 314 25.04 27.82 2.46
C LEU A 314 25.40 28.51 3.79
N THR A 315 25.34 29.83 3.84
CA THR A 315 25.59 30.63 5.04
C THR A 315 24.24 31.06 5.59
N ASP A 316 23.56 30.10 6.20
CA ASP A 316 22.71 30.27 7.39
C ASP A 316 22.18 28.88 7.81
N ASP A 317 22.81 28.30 8.85
CA ASP A 317 22.43 27.14 9.67
C ASP A 317 21.85 25.86 9.01
N PRO A 318 22.53 24.70 9.12
CA PRO A 318 22.02 23.38 8.71
C PRO A 318 20.78 22.87 9.49
N ASP A 319 20.38 23.51 10.59
CA ASP A 319 19.33 23.03 11.50
C ASP A 319 17.97 23.75 11.36
N LYS A 320 17.82 24.68 10.40
CA LYS A 320 16.56 25.42 10.22
C LYS A 320 15.65 24.78 9.18
N CYS A 321 14.92 23.75 9.61
CA CYS A 321 13.59 23.44 9.06
C CYS A 321 12.69 24.72 9.05
N PRO A 322 11.73 24.85 8.12
CA PRO A 322 11.24 26.14 7.66
C PRO A 322 10.34 26.81 8.70
N ARG A 323 10.74 27.97 9.23
CA ARG A 323 9.83 28.89 9.94
C ARG A 323 10.16 30.36 9.69
N PHE A 324 9.14 31.03 9.14
CA PHE A 324 8.81 32.46 9.17
C PHE A 324 9.81 33.47 8.58
N ILE A 325 9.33 34.18 7.55
CA ILE A 325 10.02 35.30 6.93
C ILE A 325 9.87 36.56 7.80
N VAL A 326 11.00 37.23 8.04
CA VAL A 326 11.08 38.62 8.51
C VAL A 326 10.59 39.53 7.39
N ALA A 327 9.63 40.42 7.67
CA ALA A 327 9.10 41.37 6.70
C ALA A 327 10.18 42.37 6.24
N GLY A 328 10.40 42.51 4.92
CA GLY A 328 11.28 43.56 4.38
C GLY A 328 11.82 43.45 2.95
N SER A 329 11.65 42.33 2.23
CA SER A 329 12.14 42.19 0.84
C SER A 329 11.00 42.25 -0.20
N PRO A 330 11.07 43.12 -1.23
CA PRO A 330 9.99 43.28 -2.22
C PRO A 330 9.78 42.10 -3.18
N ASP A 331 10.77 41.20 -3.34
CA ASP A 331 10.76 40.17 -4.40
C ASP A 331 10.90 38.72 -3.91
N ALA A 332 10.78 38.45 -2.61
CA ALA A 332 10.84 37.09 -2.08
C ALA A 332 9.45 36.42 -2.11
N GLN A 333 9.21 35.55 -3.10
CA GLN A 333 8.04 34.65 -3.06
C GLN A 333 8.14 33.74 -1.82
N GLN A 334 7.29 34.01 -0.82
CA GLN A 334 7.13 33.23 0.39
C GLN A 334 6.71 31.78 0.06
N TYR A 335 7.67 30.85 0.02
CA TYR A 335 7.35 29.44 0.14
C TYR A 335 7.04 29.12 1.61
N LYS A 336 5.77 29.28 1.99
CA LYS A 336 5.28 28.80 3.28
C LYS A 336 5.05 27.29 3.11
N ALA A 337 5.97 26.46 3.65
CA ALA A 337 5.72 25.04 3.78
C ALA A 337 4.30 24.86 4.38
N PRO A 338 3.44 23.99 3.81
CA PRO A 338 2.13 23.73 4.41
C PRO A 338 2.33 23.41 5.89
N GLY A 339 1.42 23.84 6.76
CA GLY A 339 1.44 23.40 8.16
C GLY A 339 1.58 21.87 8.21
N ALA A 340 2.28 21.33 9.19
CA ALA A 340 2.67 19.91 9.23
C ALA A 340 1.50 18.95 8.91
N GLU A 341 0.28 19.31 9.36
CA GLU A 341 -0.97 18.60 9.05
C GLU A 341 -1.33 18.55 7.57
N ALA A 342 -1.20 19.66 6.83
CA ALA A 342 -1.48 19.70 5.41
C ALA A 342 -0.45 18.90 4.59
N PHE A 343 0.80 18.88 5.04
CA PHE A 343 1.83 18.01 4.46
C PHE A 343 1.52 16.54 4.71
N GLU A 344 1.13 16.19 5.93
CA GLU A 344 0.73 14.83 6.30
C GLU A 344 -0.48 14.35 5.47
N GLN A 345 -1.52 15.19 5.34
CA GLN A 345 -2.71 14.87 4.54
C GLN A 345 -2.37 14.63 3.06
N ARG A 346 -1.54 15.49 2.46
CA ARG A 346 -1.10 15.31 1.06
C ARG A 346 -0.24 14.07 0.88
N THR A 347 0.62 13.76 1.84
CA THR A 347 1.46 12.56 1.81
C THR A 347 0.62 11.29 1.94
N LYS A 348 -0.40 11.29 2.82
CA LYS A 348 -1.38 10.20 2.91
C LYS A 348 -2.14 10.01 1.59
N ALA A 349 -2.62 11.10 0.99
CA ALA A 349 -3.27 11.05 -0.31
C ALA A 349 -2.33 10.53 -1.41
N ALA A 350 -1.06 10.96 -1.43
CA ALA A 350 -0.05 10.47 -2.37
C ALA A 350 0.15 8.95 -2.26
N ASN A 351 0.17 8.40 -1.04
CA ASN A 351 0.29 6.96 -0.84
C ASN A 351 -0.96 6.19 -1.33
N LEU A 352 -2.16 6.77 -1.16
CA LEU A 352 -3.39 6.18 -1.69
C LEU A 352 -3.40 6.19 -3.22
N TYR A 353 -3.02 7.31 -3.86
CA TYR A 353 -2.88 7.37 -5.32
C TYR A 353 -1.80 6.42 -5.86
N LEU A 354 -0.68 6.29 -5.15
CA LEU A 354 0.37 5.31 -5.46
C LEU A 354 -0.19 3.88 -5.43
N THR A 355 -0.91 3.54 -4.35
CA THR A 355 -1.54 2.22 -4.18
C THR A 355 -2.49 1.93 -5.34
N GLY A 356 -3.38 2.86 -5.65
CA GLY A 356 -4.33 2.70 -6.75
C GLY A 356 -3.65 2.56 -8.11
N THR A 357 -2.60 3.35 -8.35
CA THR A 357 -1.84 3.29 -9.61
C THR A 357 -1.10 1.97 -9.76
N ILE A 358 -0.54 1.41 -8.69
CA ILE A 358 0.10 0.09 -8.70
C ILE A 358 -0.91 -1.01 -8.99
N VAL A 359 -2.06 -0.99 -8.31
CA VAL A 359 -3.13 -1.99 -8.51
C VAL A 359 -3.66 -1.92 -9.94
N GLY A 360 -4.01 -0.73 -10.44
CA GLY A 360 -4.55 -0.56 -11.78
C GLY A 360 -3.55 -0.92 -12.88
N SER A 361 -2.28 -0.51 -12.75
CA SER A 361 -1.23 -0.92 -13.68
C SER A 361 -1.01 -2.43 -13.67
N SER A 362 -1.09 -3.08 -12.50
CA SER A 362 -0.96 -4.54 -12.38
C SER A 362 -2.11 -5.27 -13.07
N ILE A 363 -3.36 -4.78 -12.92
CA ILE A 363 -4.53 -5.30 -13.64
C ILE A 363 -4.34 -5.17 -15.15
N CYS A 364 -3.89 -4.00 -15.63
CA CYS A 364 -3.62 -3.78 -17.05
C CYS A 364 -2.47 -4.65 -17.58
N ALA A 365 -1.43 -4.89 -16.79
CA ALA A 365 -0.33 -5.78 -17.18
C ALA A 365 -0.81 -7.23 -17.31
N VAL A 366 -1.65 -7.71 -16.38
CA VAL A 366 -2.26 -9.05 -16.47
C VAL A 366 -3.16 -9.17 -17.70
N ALA A 367 -4.07 -8.21 -17.91
CA ALA A 367 -4.98 -8.22 -19.05
C ALA A 367 -4.23 -8.07 -20.39
N GLY A 368 -3.23 -7.18 -20.45
CA GLY A 368 -2.44 -6.92 -21.64
C GLY A 368 -1.57 -8.11 -22.04
N THR A 369 -0.91 -8.76 -21.10
CA THR A 369 -0.12 -9.98 -21.37
C THR A 369 -1.00 -11.16 -21.78
N ALA A 370 -2.21 -11.28 -21.20
CA ALA A 370 -3.20 -12.25 -21.65
C ALA A 370 -3.69 -11.94 -23.07
N LEU A 371 -3.85 -10.67 -23.45
CA LEU A 371 -4.22 -10.28 -24.81
C LEU A 371 -3.07 -10.49 -25.81
N ALA A 372 -1.82 -10.31 -25.38
CA ALA A 372 -0.63 -10.52 -26.20
C ALA A 372 -0.35 -12.01 -26.48
N ALA A 373 -0.61 -12.90 -25.52
CA ALA A 373 -0.35 -14.33 -25.59
C ALA A 373 -1.48 -15.12 -26.29
N GLN A 374 -1.95 -14.66 -27.45
CA GLN A 374 -2.98 -15.35 -28.25
C GLN A 374 -2.39 -16.49 -29.10
N PRO A 375 -2.89 -17.75 -28.95
CA PRO A 375 -2.49 -18.86 -29.79
C PRO A 375 -2.79 -18.58 -31.28
N GLY A 376 -1.87 -18.98 -32.17
CA GLY A 376 -2.05 -18.85 -33.63
C GLY A 376 -1.45 -17.58 -34.26
N HIS A 377 -0.92 -16.64 -33.47
CA HIS A 377 -0.16 -15.51 -34.01
C HIS A 377 1.23 -15.96 -34.51
N HIS A 378 1.70 -15.41 -35.63
CA HIS A 378 2.97 -15.81 -36.27
C HIS A 378 4.20 -15.73 -35.34
N ARG A 379 4.16 -14.84 -34.34
CA ARG A 379 5.21 -14.64 -33.32
C ARG A 379 4.80 -15.10 -31.92
N TYR A 380 3.91 -16.11 -31.83
CA TYR A 380 3.36 -16.58 -30.56
C TYR A 380 4.43 -16.89 -29.50
N TRP A 381 5.53 -17.56 -29.88
CA TRP A 381 6.62 -17.87 -28.95
C TRP A 381 7.26 -16.61 -28.35
N ALA A 382 7.42 -15.55 -29.14
CA ALA A 382 8.01 -14.30 -28.67
C ALA A 382 7.04 -13.53 -27.75
N SER A 383 5.73 -13.62 -28.00
CA SER A 383 4.70 -13.12 -27.05
C SER A 383 4.76 -13.85 -25.71
N LEU A 384 4.99 -15.17 -25.70
CA LEU A 384 5.15 -15.94 -24.45
C LEU A 384 6.38 -15.48 -23.67
N VAL A 385 7.53 -15.33 -24.34
CA VAL A 385 8.76 -14.83 -23.71
C VAL A 385 8.56 -13.42 -23.15
N PHE A 386 7.87 -12.55 -23.89
CA PHE A 386 7.52 -11.21 -23.43
C PHE A 386 6.67 -11.26 -22.15
N SER A 387 5.60 -12.05 -22.12
CA SER A 387 4.75 -12.19 -20.93
C SER A 387 5.50 -12.76 -19.73
N LEU A 388 6.40 -13.73 -19.94
CA LEU A 388 7.25 -14.27 -18.87
C LEU A 388 8.21 -13.22 -18.32
N PHE A 389 8.82 -12.40 -19.18
CA PHE A 389 9.68 -11.30 -18.74
C PHE A 389 8.90 -10.25 -17.94
N VAL A 390 7.68 -9.90 -18.37
CA VAL A 390 6.81 -8.98 -17.62
C VAL A 390 6.45 -9.56 -16.25
N GLY A 391 6.10 -10.85 -16.18
CA GLY A 391 5.85 -11.55 -14.92
C GLY A 391 7.08 -11.52 -13.99
N ALA A 392 8.27 -11.78 -14.53
CA ALA A 392 9.53 -11.70 -13.79
C ALA A 392 9.82 -10.29 -13.27
N ILE A 393 9.56 -9.24 -14.07
CA ILE A 393 9.70 -7.84 -13.65
C ILE A 393 8.78 -7.54 -12.46
N LEU A 394 7.50 -7.92 -12.51
CA LEU A 394 6.56 -7.66 -11.41
C LEU A 394 6.98 -8.40 -10.12
N LEU A 395 7.34 -9.68 -10.24
CA LEU A 395 7.82 -10.48 -9.10
C LEU A 395 9.09 -9.87 -8.49
N ARG A 396 10.01 -9.36 -9.31
CA ARG A 396 11.24 -8.73 -8.85
C ARG A 396 10.99 -7.35 -8.23
N ARG A 397 10.10 -6.55 -8.82
CA ARG A 397 9.69 -5.23 -8.30
C ARG A 397 8.97 -5.30 -6.95
N ALA A 398 8.33 -6.42 -6.63
CA ALA A 398 7.74 -6.64 -5.31
C ALA A 398 8.76 -6.45 -4.17
N ARG A 399 10.07 -6.59 -4.43
CA ARG A 399 11.14 -6.35 -3.43
C ARG A 399 11.48 -4.88 -3.18
N ILE A 400 11.04 -3.97 -4.04
CA ILE A 400 11.39 -2.54 -3.98
C ILE A 400 10.45 -1.79 -3.01
N TYR A 401 9.19 -2.22 -2.92
CA TYR A 401 8.18 -1.54 -2.10
C TYR A 401 8.22 -2.04 -0.65
N SER A 402 8.17 -1.11 0.31
CA SER A 402 8.10 -1.45 1.74
C SER A 402 6.68 -1.80 2.19
N ASP A 403 5.65 -1.37 1.46
CA ASP A 403 4.25 -1.62 1.81
C ASP A 403 3.86 -3.07 1.44
N ARG A 404 3.18 -3.74 2.39
CA ARG A 404 2.66 -5.11 2.25
C ARG A 404 1.65 -5.21 1.11
N ASN A 405 0.80 -4.20 0.95
CA ASN A 405 -0.25 -4.21 -0.06
C ASN A 405 0.34 -4.09 -1.48
N HIS A 406 1.34 -3.23 -1.67
CA HIS A 406 2.04 -3.09 -2.96
C HIS A 406 2.79 -4.38 -3.30
N THR A 407 3.50 -4.93 -2.33
CA THR A 407 4.25 -6.19 -2.46
C THR A 407 3.33 -7.34 -2.84
N ALA A 408 2.22 -7.54 -2.10
CA ALA A 408 1.26 -8.60 -2.37
C ALA A 408 0.61 -8.45 -3.75
N THR A 409 0.21 -7.24 -4.13
CA THR A 409 -0.39 -6.95 -5.45
C THR A 409 0.54 -7.35 -6.59
N MET A 410 1.82 -6.95 -6.50
CA MET A 410 2.82 -7.28 -7.53
C MET A 410 3.13 -8.78 -7.57
N LEU A 411 3.20 -9.43 -6.42
CA LEU A 411 3.48 -10.86 -6.33
C LEU A 411 2.33 -11.69 -6.93
N VAL A 412 1.09 -11.33 -6.61
CA VAL A 412 -0.11 -11.97 -7.19
C VAL A 412 -0.19 -11.71 -8.69
N ALA A 413 0.00 -10.46 -9.14
CA ALA A 413 -0.06 -10.11 -10.56
C ALA A 413 1.04 -10.82 -11.38
N GLY A 414 2.29 -10.78 -10.91
CA GLY A 414 3.40 -11.46 -11.59
C GLY A 414 3.20 -12.98 -11.65
N SER A 415 2.74 -13.59 -10.56
CA SER A 415 2.43 -15.03 -10.52
C SER A 415 1.28 -15.39 -11.46
N ALA A 416 0.21 -14.58 -11.49
CA ALA A 416 -0.92 -14.77 -12.39
C ALA A 416 -0.50 -14.69 -13.86
N ILE A 417 0.35 -13.72 -14.24
CA ILE A 417 0.89 -13.62 -15.60
C ILE A 417 1.64 -14.89 -15.98
N VAL A 418 2.56 -15.36 -15.15
CA VAL A 418 3.34 -16.57 -15.43
C VAL A 418 2.43 -17.79 -15.55
N ALA A 419 1.52 -17.99 -14.59
CA ALA A 419 0.60 -19.13 -14.58
C ALA A 419 -0.32 -19.15 -15.81
N VAL A 420 -0.96 -18.01 -16.13
CA VAL A 420 -1.85 -17.90 -17.30
C VAL A 420 -1.07 -18.10 -18.60
N THR A 421 0.15 -17.55 -18.71
CA THR A 421 0.98 -17.68 -19.91
C THR A 421 1.36 -19.14 -20.17
N VAL A 422 1.83 -19.84 -19.13
CA VAL A 422 2.24 -21.25 -19.21
C VAL A 422 1.03 -22.17 -19.46
N LEU A 423 -0.11 -21.89 -18.81
CA LEU A 423 -1.35 -22.61 -19.05
C LEU A 423 -1.82 -22.47 -20.51
N ARG A 424 -1.81 -21.24 -21.04
CA ARG A 424 -2.20 -21.00 -22.44
C ARG A 424 -1.27 -21.68 -23.43
N TRP A 425 0.03 -21.72 -23.15
CA TRP A 425 1.00 -22.45 -23.97
C TRP A 425 0.69 -23.95 -23.99
N ALA A 426 0.44 -24.56 -22.83
CA ALA A 426 0.09 -25.98 -22.75
C ALA A 426 -1.21 -26.31 -23.50
N LEU A 427 -2.23 -25.46 -23.36
CA LEU A 427 -3.51 -25.62 -24.04
C LEU A 427 -3.41 -25.43 -25.56
N ALA A 428 -2.54 -24.52 -26.01
CA ALA A 428 -2.31 -24.29 -27.44
C ALA A 428 -1.60 -25.46 -28.13
N ASP A 429 -0.67 -26.12 -27.43
CA ASP A 429 0.04 -27.30 -27.94
C ASP A 429 -0.87 -28.55 -27.98
N ALA A 430 -1.80 -28.66 -27.02
CA ALA A 430 -2.81 -29.72 -26.89
C ALA A 430 -2.28 -31.17 -26.75
N ARG A 431 -0.96 -31.39 -26.83
CA ARG A 431 -0.33 -32.69 -26.54
C ARG A 431 -0.45 -33.03 -25.05
N MET A 432 -0.99 -34.21 -24.76
CA MET A 432 -1.18 -34.71 -23.38
C MET A 432 0.11 -34.65 -22.53
N SER A 433 1.26 -34.99 -23.12
CA SER A 433 2.55 -34.94 -22.43
C SER A 433 2.96 -33.53 -22.01
N VAL A 434 2.70 -32.52 -22.83
CA VAL A 434 3.00 -31.11 -22.54
C VAL A 434 2.08 -30.60 -21.44
N VAL A 435 0.79 -30.91 -21.52
CA VAL A 435 -0.19 -30.54 -20.49
C VAL A 435 0.21 -31.14 -19.14
N LEU A 436 0.50 -32.44 -19.10
CA LEU A 436 0.89 -33.13 -17.88
C LEU A 436 2.21 -32.58 -17.30
N ALA A 437 3.22 -32.37 -18.15
CA ALA A 437 4.50 -31.80 -17.72
C ALA A 437 4.34 -30.38 -17.15
N VAL A 438 3.52 -29.54 -17.78
CA VAL A 438 3.21 -28.19 -17.31
C VAL A 438 2.43 -28.22 -15.99
N SER A 439 1.41 -29.08 -15.86
CA SER A 439 0.65 -29.22 -14.63
C SER A 439 1.54 -29.66 -13.46
N ILE A 440 2.38 -30.68 -13.67
CA ILE A 440 3.35 -31.13 -12.66
C ILE A 440 4.34 -30.01 -12.32
N GLY A 441 4.88 -29.33 -13.34
CA GLY A 441 5.79 -28.19 -13.15
C GLY A 441 5.19 -27.06 -12.33
N LEU A 442 3.93 -26.69 -12.60
CA LEU A 442 3.20 -25.67 -11.83
C LEU A 442 3.00 -26.09 -10.36
N LEU A 443 2.65 -27.36 -10.11
CA LEU A 443 2.51 -27.88 -8.75
C LEU A 443 3.84 -27.90 -8.00
N LEU A 444 4.94 -28.27 -8.67
CA LEU A 444 6.29 -28.24 -8.09
C LEU A 444 6.73 -26.82 -7.76
N VAL A 445 6.49 -25.86 -8.67
CA VAL A 445 6.79 -24.43 -8.43
C VAL A 445 5.93 -23.90 -7.28
N ALA A 446 4.65 -24.26 -7.20
CA ALA A 446 3.79 -23.88 -6.08
C ALA A 446 4.32 -24.42 -4.74
N GLY A 447 4.74 -25.69 -4.70
CA GLY A 447 5.40 -26.28 -3.54
C GLY A 447 6.70 -25.57 -3.16
N ALA A 448 7.55 -25.27 -4.14
CA ALA A 448 8.80 -24.53 -3.92
C ALA A 448 8.54 -23.11 -3.39
N VAL A 449 7.53 -22.40 -3.90
CA VAL A 449 7.14 -21.07 -3.43
C VAL A 449 6.63 -21.12 -1.99
N LEU A 450 5.86 -22.13 -1.61
CA LEU A 450 5.41 -22.32 -0.21
C LEU A 450 6.60 -22.54 0.73
N VAL A 451 7.53 -23.42 0.36
CA VAL A 451 8.76 -23.67 1.14
C VAL A 451 9.61 -22.40 1.22
N ALA A 452 9.78 -21.70 0.09
CA ALA A 452 10.50 -20.44 0.02
C ALA A 452 9.85 -19.36 0.90
N GLY A 453 8.53 -19.25 0.93
CA GLY A 453 7.81 -18.29 1.78
C GLY A 453 8.10 -18.45 3.27
N VAL A 454 8.35 -19.68 3.74
CA VAL A 454 8.69 -19.97 5.15
C VAL A 454 10.19 -19.81 5.43
N THR A 455 11.04 -20.18 4.48
CA THR A 455 12.50 -20.25 4.66
C THR A 455 13.22 -18.93 4.34
N LEU A 456 12.78 -18.21 3.30
CA LEU A 456 13.41 -16.98 2.81
C LEU A 456 13.47 -15.83 3.82
N PRO A 457 12.44 -15.56 4.66
CA PRO A 457 12.52 -14.48 5.65
C PRO A 457 13.65 -14.66 6.67
N ARG A 458 14.11 -15.91 6.86
CA ARG A 458 15.21 -16.27 7.78
C ARG A 458 16.55 -16.41 7.06
N ALA A 459 16.55 -16.44 5.73
CA ALA A 459 17.75 -16.62 4.92
C ALA A 459 18.54 -15.30 4.79
N ARG A 460 19.84 -15.37 5.07
CA ARG A 460 20.77 -14.27 4.79
C ARG A 460 21.38 -14.49 3.40
N PHE A 461 21.07 -13.61 2.47
CA PHE A 461 21.65 -13.63 1.12
C PHE A 461 23.01 -12.93 1.12
N ASN A 462 23.97 -13.48 0.39
CA ASN A 462 25.24 -12.81 0.12
C ASN A 462 25.03 -11.62 -0.84
N ASP A 463 25.83 -10.57 -0.71
CA ASP A 463 25.74 -9.36 -1.53
C ASP A 463 25.95 -9.64 -3.02
N VAL A 464 26.80 -10.61 -3.36
CA VAL A 464 27.00 -11.05 -4.75
C VAL A 464 25.70 -11.62 -5.35
N GLN A 465 24.96 -12.43 -4.59
CA GLN A 465 23.70 -13.01 -5.06
C GLN A 465 22.62 -11.93 -5.25
N ARG A 466 22.58 -10.94 -4.34
CA ARG A 466 21.71 -9.75 -4.51
C ARG A 466 22.07 -9.00 -5.79
N ARG A 467 23.37 -8.75 -6.01
CA ARG A 467 23.86 -8.01 -7.17
C ARG A 467 23.58 -8.72 -8.49
N VAL A 468 23.78 -10.03 -8.58
CA VAL A 468 23.42 -10.82 -9.77
C VAL A 468 21.92 -10.72 -10.03
N GLY A 469 21.10 -10.80 -8.98
CA GLY A 469 19.65 -10.63 -9.11
C GLY A 469 19.25 -9.24 -9.62
N GLU A 470 19.94 -8.17 -9.23
CA GLU A 470 19.74 -6.81 -9.75
C GLU A 470 20.14 -6.70 -11.22
N LEU A 471 21.28 -7.26 -11.61
CA LEU A 471 21.74 -7.24 -13.00
C LEU A 471 20.80 -8.01 -13.93
N LEU A 472 20.30 -9.16 -13.48
CA LEU A 472 19.29 -9.92 -14.22
C LEU A 472 17.99 -9.12 -14.37
N GLU A 473 17.54 -8.44 -13.32
CA GLU A 473 16.36 -7.57 -13.40
C GLU A 473 16.55 -6.44 -14.41
N LEU A 474 17.70 -5.77 -14.40
CA LEU A 474 18.03 -4.72 -15.38
C LEU A 474 18.09 -5.27 -16.81
N GLY A 475 18.70 -6.45 -17.00
CA GLY A 475 18.75 -7.12 -18.31
C GLY A 475 17.35 -7.46 -18.84
N VAL A 476 16.46 -7.96 -18.00
CA VAL A 476 15.06 -8.27 -18.38
C VAL A 476 14.29 -6.99 -18.71
N ILE A 477 14.42 -5.94 -17.90
CA ILE A 477 13.77 -4.64 -18.18
C ILE A 477 14.27 -4.07 -19.52
N ALA A 478 15.58 -4.09 -19.76
CA ALA A 478 16.17 -3.61 -21.01
C ALA A 478 15.71 -4.43 -22.23
N ALA A 479 15.51 -5.74 -22.07
CA ALA A 479 15.08 -6.63 -23.16
C ALA A 479 13.56 -6.56 -23.45
N VAL A 480 12.72 -6.23 -22.47
CA VAL A 480 11.25 -6.20 -22.63
C VAL A 480 10.78 -5.19 -23.66
N TYR A 481 11.34 -3.99 -23.67
CA TYR A 481 10.94 -2.94 -24.62
C TYR A 481 11.23 -3.30 -26.09
N PRO A 482 12.46 -3.68 -26.48
CA PRO A 482 12.75 -4.07 -27.86
C PRO A 482 12.00 -5.35 -28.26
N LEU A 483 11.85 -6.31 -27.35
CA LEU A 483 11.06 -7.51 -27.60
C LEU A 483 9.58 -7.16 -27.88
N GLY A 484 8.99 -6.28 -27.05
CA GLY A 484 7.63 -5.79 -27.26
C GLY A 484 7.46 -5.10 -28.62
N LEU A 485 8.36 -4.19 -28.99
CA LEU A 485 8.32 -3.52 -30.29
C LEU A 485 8.47 -4.49 -31.47
N TRP A 486 9.26 -5.55 -31.30
CA TRP A 486 9.40 -6.60 -32.30
C TRP A 486 8.12 -7.40 -32.45
N VAL A 487 7.51 -7.87 -31.35
CA VAL A 487 6.27 -8.65 -31.41
C VAL A 487 5.10 -7.80 -31.91
N ALA A 488 5.04 -6.52 -31.55
CA ALA A 488 4.03 -5.57 -32.03
C ALA A 488 4.14 -5.24 -33.53
N GLY A 489 5.18 -5.73 -34.23
CA GLY A 489 5.32 -5.57 -35.67
C GLY A 489 5.95 -4.24 -36.13
N VAL A 490 6.33 -3.36 -35.20
CA VAL A 490 6.87 -2.02 -35.52
C VAL A 490 8.13 -2.12 -36.38
N LEU A 491 9.05 -3.02 -36.04
CA LEU A 491 10.27 -3.23 -36.82
C LEU A 491 9.99 -3.75 -38.24
N GLY A 492 8.91 -4.50 -38.43
CA GLY A 492 8.47 -4.96 -39.74
C GLY A 492 7.89 -3.80 -40.56
N ALA A 493 7.03 -2.99 -39.95
CA ALA A 493 6.45 -1.81 -40.58
C ALA A 493 7.52 -0.78 -41.00
N LEU A 494 8.54 -0.57 -40.16
CA LEU A 494 9.67 0.31 -40.49
C LEU A 494 10.52 -0.24 -41.65
N ARG A 495 10.61 -1.56 -41.81
CA ARG A 495 11.32 -2.18 -42.94
C ARG A 495 10.53 -2.06 -44.26
N SER A 496 9.20 -2.10 -44.22
CA SER A 496 8.36 -1.96 -45.41
C SER A 496 8.17 -0.51 -45.89
N LEU A 497 8.61 0.47 -45.10
CA LEU A 497 8.61 1.89 -45.47
C LEU A 497 9.89 2.32 -46.22
N ARG A 498 10.89 1.44 -46.31
CA ARG A 498 12.06 1.59 -47.19
C ARG A 498 11.78 0.87 -48.50
#